data_AF-A0A971K8X0-F1
#
_entry.id   AF-A0A971K8X0-F1
#
_cell.length_a   1.000
_cell.length_b   1.000
_cell.length_c   1.000
_cell.angle_alpha   90.00
_cell.angle_beta   90.00
_cell.angle_gamma   90.00
#
_symmetry.space_group_name_H-M   'P 1'
#
loop_
_entity.id
_entity.type
_entity.pdbx_description
1 polymer ?
#
loop_
_entity_poly.entity_id
_entity_poly.type
_entity_poly.pdbx_seq_one_letter_code
_entity_poly.pdbx_strand_id
1 'polypeptide(L)'
;TLMRPFWGKSNDELFRGFVKPCLESYTGNMRKGVNIVNYDAPAALYFYGSPYCDPADPLIAATYSMLAAESMGLGTCMLGAVHPMIQSGGAAKKFRHKQGIRYKSREGLFVIMGYPAVKYTKAIKRSFASVDWR
;
A
#
# COMPACT_ATOMS: atom_id res chain seq x y z
N THR A 1 4.34 24.63 -2.43
CA THR A 1 5.60 25.00 -3.11
C THR A 1 5.41 24.87 -4.61
N LEU A 2 5.98 25.78 -5.41
CA LEU A 2 5.87 25.77 -6.87
C LEU A 2 6.89 24.79 -7.50
N MET A 3 6.70 23.49 -7.25
CA MET A 3 7.63 22.44 -7.71
C MET A 3 7.31 21.91 -9.12
N ARG A 4 6.13 22.26 -9.66
CA ARG A 4 5.66 21.85 -11.00
C ARG A 4 6.70 22.00 -12.12
N PRO A 5 7.51 23.08 -12.19
CA PRO A 5 8.53 23.20 -13.24
C PRO A 5 9.65 22.14 -13.15
N PHE A 6 9.93 21.61 -11.96
CA PHE A 6 11.04 20.68 -11.73
C PHE A 6 10.66 19.22 -11.86
N TRP A 7 9.43 18.84 -11.49
CA TRP A 7 9.00 17.44 -11.49
C TRP A 7 7.86 17.12 -12.48
N GLY A 8 7.40 18.11 -13.25
CA GLY A 8 6.36 17.94 -14.25
C GLY A 8 4.92 17.96 -13.69
N LYS A 9 3.95 18.01 -14.62
CA LYS A 9 2.52 18.13 -14.30
C LYS A 9 1.97 16.92 -13.54
N SER A 10 2.24 15.71 -14.04
CA SER A 10 1.72 14.46 -13.46
C SER A 10 2.11 14.29 -11.98
N ASN A 11 3.40 14.51 -11.67
CA ASN A 11 3.86 14.48 -10.28
C ASN A 11 3.23 15.61 -9.46
N ASP A 12 3.15 16.84 -9.97
CA ASP A 12 2.51 17.94 -9.23
C ASP A 12 1.05 17.63 -8.86
N GLU A 13 0.29 17.05 -9.79
CA GLU A 13 -1.10 16.63 -9.58
C GLU A 13 -1.20 15.48 -8.56
N LEU A 14 -0.35 14.45 -8.67
CA LEU A 14 -0.29 13.36 -7.68
C LEU A 14 0.05 13.89 -6.28
N PHE A 15 1.05 14.76 -6.17
CA PHE A 15 1.49 15.29 -4.88
C PHE A 15 0.42 16.17 -4.23
N ARG A 16 -0.26 17.01 -5.01
CA ARG A 16 -1.33 17.89 -4.51
C ARG A 16 -2.62 17.14 -4.21
N GLY A 17 -3.03 16.24 -5.10
CA GLY A 17 -4.31 15.55 -5.03
C GLY A 17 -4.32 14.34 -4.11
N PHE A 18 -3.16 13.70 -3.90
CA PHE A 18 -3.08 12.46 -3.14
C PHE A 18 -2.02 12.50 -2.04
N VAL A 19 -0.75 12.71 -2.37
CA VAL A 19 0.35 12.50 -1.40
C VAL A 19 0.25 13.44 -0.20
N LYS A 20 0.10 14.76 -0.43
CA LYS A 20 0.00 15.74 0.65
C LYS A 20 -1.25 15.49 1.53
N PRO A 21 -2.47 15.37 0.97
CA PRO A 21 -3.65 15.03 1.76
C PRO A 21 -3.49 13.70 2.53
N CYS A 22 -2.87 12.69 1.93
CA CYS A 22 -2.61 11.40 2.58
C CYS A 22 -1.70 11.56 3.82
N LEU A 23 -0.59 12.30 3.70
CA LEU A 23 0.32 12.55 4.83
C LEU A 23 -0.33 13.41 5.92
N GLU A 24 -1.10 14.43 5.54
CA GLU A 24 -1.88 15.25 6.48
C GLU A 24 -2.90 14.40 7.23
N SER A 25 -3.59 13.50 6.52
CA SER A 25 -4.54 12.56 7.12
C SER A 25 -3.86 11.60 8.08
N TYR A 26 -2.75 10.97 7.68
CA TYR A 26 -2.00 10.05 8.53
C TYR A 26 -1.51 10.73 9.80
N THR A 27 -0.79 11.84 9.68
CA THR A 27 -0.23 12.54 10.83
C THR A 27 -1.31 13.19 11.70
N GLY A 28 -2.38 13.70 11.11
CA GLY A 28 -3.52 14.29 11.83
C GLY A 28 -4.29 13.26 12.65
N ASN A 29 -4.57 12.08 12.09
CA ASN A 29 -5.25 11.00 12.79
C ASN A 29 -4.35 10.34 13.85
N MET A 30 -3.06 10.16 13.56
CA MET A 30 -2.11 9.65 14.56
C MET A 30 -2.03 10.54 15.81
N ARG A 31 -2.07 11.87 15.65
CA ARG A 31 -2.12 12.80 16.81
C ARG A 31 -3.40 12.65 17.64
N LYS A 32 -4.49 12.15 17.04
CA LYS A 32 -5.77 11.86 17.70
C LYS A 32 -5.84 10.44 18.25
N GLY A 33 -4.75 9.66 18.15
CA GLY A 33 -4.74 8.25 18.54
C GLY A 33 -5.50 7.32 17.59
N VAL A 34 -5.85 7.79 16.39
CA VAL A 34 -6.57 6.99 15.38
C VAL A 34 -5.57 6.51 14.33
N ASN A 35 -5.45 5.20 14.19
CA ASN A 35 -4.50 4.59 13.28
C ASN A 35 -5.15 4.22 11.94
N ILE A 36 -5.17 5.18 11.02
CA ILE A 36 -5.67 4.96 9.66
C ILE A 36 -4.59 4.44 8.69
N VAL A 37 -3.36 4.21 9.18
CA VAL A 37 -2.27 3.73 8.33
C VAL A 37 -2.45 2.24 8.09
N ASN A 38 -2.70 1.46 9.14
CA ASN A 38 -2.91 0.01 9.05
C ASN A 38 -4.19 -0.46 9.75
N TYR A 39 -5.06 0.46 10.20
CA TYR A 39 -6.36 0.17 10.81
C TYR A 39 -6.29 -0.75 12.04
N ASP A 40 -5.18 -0.69 12.77
CA ASP A 40 -4.91 -1.54 13.94
C ASP A 40 -5.05 -3.04 13.65
N ALA A 41 -4.82 -3.44 12.40
CA ALA A 41 -4.84 -4.84 12.02
C ALA A 41 -3.78 -5.63 12.80
N PRO A 42 -4.12 -6.85 13.28
CA PRO A 42 -3.22 -7.63 14.13
C PRO A 42 -1.98 -8.13 13.39
N ALA A 43 -2.01 -8.22 12.06
CA ALA A 43 -0.88 -8.61 11.24
C ALA A 43 -0.75 -7.75 9.98
N ALA A 44 0.50 -7.49 9.58
CA ALA A 44 0.87 -6.81 8.34
C ALA A 44 2.03 -7.55 7.68
N LEU A 45 1.84 -7.94 6.42
CA LEU A 45 2.84 -8.61 5.59
C LEU A 45 3.37 -7.61 4.56
N TYR A 46 4.68 -7.42 4.50
CA TYR A 46 5.31 -6.56 3.50
C TYR A 46 5.80 -7.37 2.31
N PHE A 47 5.15 -7.22 1.16
CA PHE A 47 5.55 -7.83 -0.09
C PHE A 47 6.42 -6.84 -0.86
N TYR A 48 7.65 -7.22 -1.15
CA TYR A 48 8.60 -6.40 -1.88
C TYR A 48 9.55 -7.26 -2.69
N GLY A 49 9.96 -6.70 -3.81
CA GLY A 49 10.75 -7.41 -4.80
C GLY A 49 12.24 -7.15 -4.68
N SER A 50 13.07 -8.13 -5.07
CA SER A 50 14.52 -7.94 -5.21
C SER A 50 14.87 -6.99 -6.36
N PRO A 51 16.11 -6.48 -6.45
CA PRO A 51 16.55 -5.71 -7.62
C PRO A 51 16.41 -6.44 -8.97
N TYR A 52 16.21 -7.76 -8.95
CA TYR A 52 16.11 -8.63 -10.12
C TYR A 52 14.70 -9.19 -10.36
N CYS A 53 13.70 -8.85 -9.53
CA CYS A 53 12.36 -9.39 -9.68
C CYS A 53 11.58 -8.69 -10.79
N ASP A 54 10.52 -9.33 -11.27
CA ASP A 54 9.52 -8.63 -12.06
C ASP A 54 8.73 -7.66 -11.15
N PRO A 55 8.36 -6.46 -11.63
CA PRO A 55 7.53 -5.52 -10.88
C PRO A 55 6.20 -6.11 -10.38
N ALA A 56 5.64 -7.09 -11.10
CA ALA A 56 4.40 -7.75 -10.75
C ALA A 56 4.55 -8.79 -9.63
N ASP A 57 5.74 -9.35 -9.43
CA ASP A 57 6.00 -10.43 -8.46
C ASP A 57 5.42 -10.14 -7.05
N PRO A 58 5.72 -8.99 -6.40
CA PRO A 58 5.17 -8.70 -5.07
C PRO A 58 3.65 -8.50 -5.08
N LEU A 59 3.07 -8.01 -6.18
CA LEU A 59 1.62 -7.79 -6.31
C LEU A 59 0.87 -9.12 -6.46
N ILE A 60 1.42 -10.04 -7.25
CA ILE A 60 0.88 -11.39 -7.43
C ILE A 60 0.92 -12.13 -6.09
N ALA A 61 2.08 -12.16 -5.43
CA ALA A 61 2.22 -12.79 -4.11
C ALA A 61 1.26 -12.20 -3.07
N ALA A 62 1.09 -10.87 -3.04
CA ALA A 62 0.13 -10.20 -2.16
C ALA A 62 -1.31 -10.62 -2.47
N THR A 63 -1.67 -10.74 -3.74
CA THR A 63 -3.01 -11.15 -4.19
C THR A 63 -3.34 -12.56 -3.72
N TYR A 64 -2.43 -13.51 -3.93
CA TYR A 64 -2.60 -14.88 -3.43
C TYR A 64 -2.70 -14.95 -1.91
N SER A 65 -1.94 -14.10 -1.21
CA SER A 65 -2.01 -14.02 0.26
C SER A 65 -3.38 -13.52 0.74
N MET A 66 -4.00 -12.57 0.03
CA MET A 66 -5.36 -12.12 0.33
C MET A 66 -6.39 -13.22 0.09
N LEU A 67 -6.29 -13.97 -1.01
CA LEU A 67 -7.20 -15.07 -1.32
C LEU A 67 -7.09 -16.20 -0.29
N ALA A 68 -5.86 -16.56 0.12
CA ALA A 68 -5.62 -17.54 1.17
C ALA A 68 -6.24 -17.08 2.50
N ALA A 69 -6.01 -15.82 2.88
CA ALA A 69 -6.60 -15.23 4.08
C ALA A 69 -8.14 -15.26 4.05
N GLU A 70 -8.74 -14.89 2.92
CA GLU A 70 -10.19 -14.96 2.73
C GLU A 70 -10.72 -16.38 2.89
N SER A 71 -10.03 -17.39 2.34
CA SER A 71 -10.43 -18.79 2.48
C SER A 71 -10.42 -19.28 3.94
N MET A 72 -9.64 -18.61 4.80
CA MET A 72 -9.57 -18.86 6.25
C MET A 72 -10.52 -17.95 7.06
N GLY A 73 -11.38 -17.17 6.41
CA GLY A 73 -12.33 -16.28 7.07
C GLY A 73 -11.73 -14.95 7.58
N LEU A 74 -10.53 -14.59 7.13
CA LEU A 74 -9.88 -13.32 7.48
C LEU A 74 -10.26 -12.21 6.49
N GLY A 75 -10.33 -10.98 6.99
CA GLY A 75 -10.39 -9.77 6.16
C GLY A 75 -8.97 -9.29 5.83
N THR A 76 -8.80 -8.70 4.63
CA THR A 76 -7.51 -8.16 4.18
C THR A 76 -7.63 -6.82 3.46
N CYS A 77 -6.56 -6.03 3.46
CA CYS A 77 -6.46 -4.79 2.68
C CYS A 77 -5.02 -4.57 2.18
N MET A 78 -4.86 -4.21 0.90
CA MET A 78 -3.57 -3.78 0.35
C MET A 78 -3.32 -2.30 0.64
N LEU A 79 -2.15 -1.99 1.16
CA LEU A 79 -1.71 -0.64 1.51
C LEU A 79 -0.45 -0.27 0.72
N GLY A 80 -0.64 0.51 -0.34
CA GLY A 80 0.46 0.96 -1.21
C GLY A 80 1.23 2.18 -0.67
N ALA A 81 0.60 3.02 0.16
CA ALA A 81 1.17 4.30 0.56
C ALA A 81 2.41 4.18 1.47
N VAL A 82 2.53 3.12 2.25
CA VAL A 82 3.65 2.91 3.18
C VAL A 82 4.96 2.59 2.46
N HIS A 83 4.89 1.82 1.37
CA HIS A 83 6.06 1.39 0.61
C HIS A 83 6.99 2.55 0.19
N PRO A 84 6.54 3.63 -0.48
CA PRO A 84 7.43 4.71 -0.89
C PRO A 84 8.07 5.44 0.30
N MET A 85 7.35 5.56 1.43
CA MET A 85 7.85 6.23 2.64
C MET A 85 9.02 5.49 3.29
N ILE A 86 9.09 4.17 3.13
CA ILE A 86 10.17 3.36 3.71
C ILE A 86 11.33 3.11 2.73
N GLN A 87 11.38 3.74 1.56
CA GLN A 87 12.50 3.56 0.62
C GLN A 87 13.68 4.50 0.90
N SER A 88 13.44 5.75 1.28
CA SER A 88 14.49 6.79 1.33
C SER A 88 14.50 7.58 2.65
N GLY A 89 15.69 8.05 3.05
CA GLY A 89 15.89 8.80 4.29
C GLY A 89 16.39 7.98 5.49
N GLY A 90 16.86 8.69 6.52
CA GLY A 90 17.46 8.08 7.72
C GLY A 90 16.45 7.29 8.56
N ALA A 91 15.25 7.83 8.77
CA ALA A 91 14.18 7.13 9.49
C ALA A 91 13.74 5.86 8.77
N ALA A 92 13.59 5.91 7.44
CA ALA A 92 13.28 4.74 6.61
C ALA A 92 14.37 3.66 6.71
N LYS A 93 15.66 4.05 6.69
CA LYS A 93 16.77 3.10 6.89
C LYS A 93 16.69 2.41 8.24
N LYS A 94 16.43 3.16 9.33
CA LYS A 94 16.26 2.62 10.69
C LYS A 94 15.07 1.65 10.75
N PHE A 95 13.95 2.03 10.15
CA PHE A 95 12.76 1.18 10.06
C PHE A 95 13.06 -0.14 9.34
N ARG A 96 13.64 -0.07 8.13
CA ARG A 96 14.01 -1.27 7.37
C ARG A 96 14.92 -2.20 8.15
N HIS A 97 15.94 -1.66 8.81
CA HIS A 97 16.84 -2.45 9.66
C HIS A 97 16.10 -3.11 10.83
N LYS A 98 15.24 -2.36 11.54
CA LYS A 98 14.44 -2.89 12.65
C LYS A 98 13.49 -4.03 12.23
N GLN A 99 12.97 -3.96 11.01
CA GLN A 99 12.04 -4.95 10.47
C GLN A 99 12.71 -6.05 9.63
N GLY A 100 14.04 -6.11 9.57
CA GLY A 100 14.77 -7.12 8.78
C GLY A 100 14.59 -6.99 7.26
N ILE A 101 14.20 -5.80 6.76
CA ILE A 101 14.05 -5.53 5.32
C ILE A 101 15.44 -5.36 4.71
N ARG A 102 15.81 -6.27 3.81
CA ARG A 102 17.19 -6.45 3.33
C ARG A 102 17.68 -5.33 2.45
N TYR A 103 16.82 -4.79 1.59
CA TYR A 103 17.16 -3.75 0.62
C TYR A 103 15.98 -2.83 0.34
N LYS A 104 16.27 -1.72 -0.34
CA LYS A 104 15.23 -0.90 -0.95
C LYS A 104 14.62 -1.67 -2.13
N SER A 105 13.35 -1.46 -2.39
CA SER A 105 12.69 -2.02 -3.56
C SER A 105 12.00 -0.94 -4.36
N ARG A 106 11.90 -1.15 -5.67
CA ARG A 106 11.15 -0.27 -6.57
C ARG A 106 9.65 -0.48 -6.41
N GLU A 107 9.23 -1.73 -6.21
CA GLU A 107 7.84 -2.12 -6.05
C GLU A 107 7.62 -2.80 -4.70
N GLY A 108 6.47 -2.55 -4.10
CA GLY A 108 6.04 -3.25 -2.91
C GLY A 108 4.82 -2.64 -2.28
N LEU A 109 4.19 -3.40 -1.40
CA LEU A 109 3.03 -2.98 -0.63
C LEU A 109 2.89 -3.81 0.64
N PHE A 110 2.06 -3.33 1.55
CA PHE A 110 1.68 -4.08 2.74
C PHE A 110 0.31 -4.72 2.53
N VAL A 111 0.14 -5.97 2.96
CA VAL A 111 -1.17 -6.58 3.15
C VAL A 111 -1.41 -6.64 4.65
N ILE A 112 -2.43 -5.93 5.12
CA ILE A 112 -2.91 -6.10 6.49
C ILE A 112 -3.99 -7.17 6.53
N MET A 113 -4.08 -7.89 7.64
CA MET A 113 -5.05 -8.94 7.81
C MET A 113 -5.47 -9.13 9.26
N GLY A 114 -6.69 -9.62 9.46
CA GLY A 114 -7.26 -9.91 10.77
C GLY A 114 -8.70 -10.38 10.67
N TYR A 115 -9.31 -10.67 11.81
CA TYR A 115 -10.74 -10.96 11.85
C TYR A 115 -11.53 -9.67 11.56
N PRO A 116 -12.43 -9.68 10.56
CA PRO A 116 -13.12 -8.47 10.15
C PRO A 116 -14.12 -8.04 11.24
N ALA A 117 -14.05 -6.78 11.67
CA ALA A 117 -15.01 -6.20 12.62
C ALA A 117 -16.42 -5.99 12.02
N VAL A 118 -16.54 -6.09 10.70
CA VAL A 118 -17.78 -5.90 9.94
C VAL A 118 -17.94 -7.00 8.90
N LYS A 119 -19.19 -7.38 8.60
CA LYS A 119 -19.47 -8.34 7.51
C LYS A 119 -19.56 -7.59 6.18
N TYR A 120 -18.55 -7.77 5.33
CA TYR A 120 -18.61 -7.30 3.95
C TYR A 120 -19.36 -8.31 3.08
N THR A 121 -20.29 -7.83 2.27
CA THR A 121 -20.91 -8.62 1.20
C THR A 121 -20.15 -8.36 -0.10
N LYS A 122 -19.86 -9.41 -0.88
CA LYS A 122 -19.29 -9.29 -2.23
C LYS A 122 -20.37 -8.72 -3.16
N ALA A 123 -20.64 -7.42 -3.07
CA ALA A 123 -21.81 -6.80 -3.69
C ALA A 123 -21.57 -6.30 -5.12
N ILE A 124 -20.32 -6.12 -5.55
CA ILE A 124 -20.04 -5.49 -6.84
C ILE A 124 -19.78 -6.56 -7.90
N LYS A 125 -20.81 -6.87 -8.69
CA LYS A 125 -20.62 -7.46 -10.02
C LYS A 125 -20.09 -6.37 -10.95
N ARG A 126 -18.86 -6.54 -11.47
CA ARG A 126 -18.30 -5.65 -12.49
C ARG A 126 -18.49 -6.27 -13.87
N SER A 127 -18.88 -5.44 -14.84
CA SER A 127 -18.80 -5.76 -16.27
C SER A 127 -17.54 -5.15 -16.87
N PHE A 128 -17.04 -5.72 -17.96
CA PHE A 128 -16.01 -5.07 -18.76
C PHE A 128 -16.56 -3.76 -19.35
N ALA A 129 -15.72 -2.73 -19.45
CA ALA A 129 -16.09 -1.46 -20.06
C ALA A 129 -16.30 -1.60 -21.58
N SER A 130 -15.46 -2.41 -22.23
CA SER A 130 -15.60 -2.89 -23.60
C SER A 130 -14.94 -4.27 -23.70
N VAL A 131 -15.35 -5.08 -24.68
CA VAL A 131 -14.64 -6.29 -25.09
C VAL A 131 -14.30 -6.13 -26.56
N ASP A 132 -13.06 -5.76 -26.83
CA ASP A 132 -12.56 -5.53 -28.17
C ASP A 132 -11.86 -6.80 -28.67
N TRP A 133 -12.48 -7.49 -29.62
CA TRP A 133 -11.86 -8.60 -30.34
C TRP A 133 -11.14 -8.06 -31.57
N ARG A 134 -9.88 -8.43 -31.76
CA ARG A 134 -9.12 -8.18 -33.00
C ARG A 134 -9.09 -9.44 -33.84
#